data_AF-A0A4V4HEE5-F1
#
_entry.id   AF-A0A4V4HEE5-F1
#
_cell.length_a   1.000
_cell.length_b   1.000
_cell.length_c   1.000
_cell.angle_alpha   90.00
_cell.angle_beta   90.00
_cell.angle_gamma   90.00
#
_symmetry.space_group_name_H-M   'P 1'
#
loop_
_entity.id
_entity.type
_entity.pdbx_description
1 polymer ?
#
loop_
_entity_poly.entity_id
_entity_poly.type
_entity_poly.pdbx_seq_one_letter_code
_entity_poly.pdbx_strand_id
1 'polypeptide(L)'
;EIRINSYLQSWKTAMTVRSSQPPDLLRMIKVGQKYRLRMEGISFERTILRQMPIWHHAQADPKIRRLTNSRASKCLQNKHNLTTVGDAEDLAAALPVVIIRGRLANEHTNSNYCECRDCTELRQVINCEHPHTCMLRAQELLDTLPEKWDPRAEQPEDHEYDLNNLQKERDEENFNYHLSTTWNISDVFQIFTNQLTVSTRKVVTTNPRELSIVATDGSCIDNGQDTAIAGAGVFFGMSDPKNQSIKIPKTSGTTALIQSNQTAELLATKVASE
;
A
#
# COMPACT_ATOMS: atom_id res chain seq x y z
N GLU A 1 3.08 11.86 -22.60
CA GLU A 1 2.50 10.57 -23.02
C GLU A 1 1.84 9.91 -21.82
N ILE A 2 0.57 9.45 -21.91
CA ILE A 2 -0.20 8.97 -20.73
C ILE A 2 -0.25 7.45 -20.56
N ARG A 3 0.24 6.69 -21.55
CA ARG A 3 0.35 5.23 -21.51
C ARG A 3 1.80 4.88 -21.27
N ILE A 4 2.10 4.39 -20.08
CA ILE A 4 3.46 4.21 -19.56
C ILE A 4 3.75 2.72 -19.37
N ASN A 5 2.92 2.00 -18.61
CA ASN A 5 3.15 0.59 -18.29
C ASN A 5 1.83 -0.18 -18.23
N SER A 6 1.72 -1.25 -19.03
CA SER A 6 0.50 -2.06 -19.16
C SER A 6 0.19 -2.96 -17.96
N TYR A 7 1.10 -3.09 -17.00
CA TYR A 7 0.86 -3.78 -15.73
C TYR A 7 0.39 -2.83 -14.63
N LEU A 8 0.82 -1.56 -14.68
CA LEU A 8 0.40 -0.50 -13.75
C LEU A 8 -0.91 0.19 -14.19
N GLN A 9 -1.31 -0.01 -15.45
CA GLN A 9 -2.48 0.65 -16.06
C GLN A 9 -3.42 -0.35 -16.74
N SER A 10 -4.70 0.02 -16.82
CA SER A 10 -5.81 -0.81 -17.31
C SER A 10 -5.98 -0.85 -18.84
N TRP A 11 -5.10 -0.16 -19.60
CA TRP A 11 -5.12 -0.23 -21.07
C TRP A 11 -4.36 -1.47 -21.56
N LYS A 12 -4.74 -1.99 -22.73
CA LYS A 12 -4.11 -3.19 -23.31
C LYS A 12 -3.29 -2.83 -24.54
N THR A 13 -2.10 -3.43 -24.66
CA THR A 13 -1.28 -3.34 -25.87
C THR A 13 -1.60 -4.47 -26.85
N ALA A 14 -1.31 -4.25 -28.13
CA ALA A 14 -1.47 -5.27 -29.17
C ALA A 14 -0.38 -6.36 -29.00
N MET A 15 -0.81 -7.61 -28.79
CA MET A 15 0.09 -8.75 -28.54
C MET A 15 0.24 -9.70 -29.73
N THR A 16 -0.23 -9.28 -30.89
CA THR A 16 -0.16 -10.08 -32.12
C THR A 16 1.23 -9.98 -32.75
N VAL A 17 1.59 -10.96 -33.57
CA VAL A 17 2.86 -10.95 -34.34
C VAL A 17 2.92 -9.81 -35.36
N ARG A 18 1.78 -9.16 -35.62
CA ARG A 18 1.65 -7.99 -36.50
C ARG A 18 1.73 -6.66 -35.74
N SER A 19 1.90 -6.68 -34.41
CA SER A 19 2.08 -5.44 -33.67
C SER A 19 3.47 -4.86 -33.96
N SER A 20 3.59 -3.54 -33.87
CA SER A 20 4.87 -2.83 -34.01
C SER A 20 5.80 -3.01 -32.80
N GLN A 21 5.45 -3.91 -31.88
CA GLN A 21 6.20 -4.11 -30.64
C GLN A 21 7.42 -5.02 -30.90
N PRO A 22 8.59 -4.69 -30.34
CA PRO A 22 9.76 -5.56 -30.39
C PRO A 22 9.44 -7.00 -29.94
N PRO A 23 9.90 -8.04 -30.65
CA PRO A 23 9.60 -9.43 -30.31
C PRO A 23 9.97 -9.83 -28.89
N ASP A 24 11.05 -9.28 -28.34
CA ASP A 24 11.49 -9.52 -26.95
C ASP A 24 10.49 -8.98 -25.93
N LEU A 25 10.02 -7.75 -26.11
CA LEU A 25 8.99 -7.16 -25.24
C LEU A 25 7.68 -7.94 -25.33
N LEU A 26 7.28 -8.39 -26.51
CA LEU A 26 6.11 -9.25 -26.67
C LEU A 26 6.26 -10.58 -25.92
N ARG A 27 7.45 -11.19 -25.95
CA ARG A 27 7.73 -12.41 -25.18
C ARG A 27 7.64 -12.14 -23.68
N MET A 28 8.25 -11.07 -23.19
CA MET A 28 8.20 -10.68 -21.78
C MET A 28 6.75 -10.46 -21.31
N ILE A 29 5.95 -9.72 -22.08
CA ILE A 29 4.55 -9.45 -21.73
C ILE A 29 3.74 -10.76 -21.67
N LYS A 30 3.94 -11.66 -22.64
CA LYS A 30 3.29 -12.98 -22.67
C LYS A 30 3.69 -13.85 -21.48
N VAL A 31 4.97 -13.83 -21.09
CA VAL A 31 5.45 -14.57 -19.92
C VAL A 31 4.82 -14.02 -18.64
N GLY A 32 4.80 -12.70 -18.44
CA GLY A 32 4.14 -12.09 -17.29
C GLY A 32 2.65 -12.46 -17.20
N GLN A 33 1.94 -12.50 -18.32
CA GLN A 33 0.54 -12.95 -18.34
C GLN A 33 0.39 -14.45 -18.05
N LYS A 34 1.26 -15.30 -18.60
CA LYS A 34 1.28 -16.75 -18.35
C LYS A 34 1.39 -17.05 -16.85
N TYR A 35 2.28 -16.35 -16.15
CA TYR A 35 2.50 -16.50 -14.71
C TYR A 35 1.62 -15.59 -13.85
N ARG A 36 0.66 -14.88 -14.47
CA ARG A 36 -0.30 -13.98 -13.80
C ARG A 36 0.39 -12.93 -12.91
N LEU A 37 1.46 -12.33 -13.43
CA LEU A 37 2.12 -11.17 -12.81
C LEU A 37 1.09 -10.08 -12.51
N ARG A 38 1.03 -9.66 -11.25
CA ARG A 38 0.08 -8.67 -10.75
C ARG A 38 0.77 -7.73 -9.78
N MET A 39 0.20 -6.55 -9.61
CA MET A 39 0.56 -5.70 -8.49
C MET A 39 -0.17 -6.21 -7.25
N GLU A 40 0.58 -6.68 -6.26
CA GLU A 40 0.04 -7.25 -5.02
C GLU A 40 1.03 -7.04 -3.87
N GLY A 41 0.49 -6.87 -2.67
CA GLY A 41 1.24 -6.61 -1.43
C GLY A 41 0.26 -6.46 -0.27
N ILE A 42 0.73 -6.51 0.97
CA ILE A 42 -0.16 -6.26 2.13
C ILE A 42 -0.53 -4.78 2.16
N SER A 43 0.48 -3.91 2.21
CA SER A 43 0.40 -2.46 2.01
C SER A 43 1.61 -1.95 1.23
N PHE A 44 1.58 -0.67 0.85
CA PHE A 44 2.65 0.00 0.11
C PHE A 44 2.95 1.33 0.78
N GLU A 45 4.22 1.73 0.79
CA GLU A 45 4.60 3.07 1.25
C GLU A 45 3.96 4.16 0.38
N ARG A 46 3.69 5.35 0.95
CA ARG A 46 3.18 6.51 0.18
C ARG A 46 4.08 6.87 -0.98
N THR A 47 5.39 6.68 -0.85
CA THR A 47 6.38 6.93 -1.90
C THR A 47 6.08 6.09 -3.15
N ILE A 48 5.74 4.81 -2.98
CA ILE A 48 5.34 3.90 -4.06
C ILE A 48 3.99 4.31 -4.63
N LEU A 49 3.00 4.56 -3.76
CA LEU A 49 1.66 4.96 -4.17
C LEU A 49 1.70 6.22 -5.05
N ARG A 50 2.52 7.21 -4.67
CA ARG A 50 2.70 8.46 -5.41
C ARG A 50 3.39 8.27 -6.76
N GLN A 51 4.28 7.28 -6.92
CA GLN A 51 4.94 6.97 -8.20
C GLN A 51 4.02 6.29 -9.22
N MET A 52 2.88 5.75 -8.77
CA MET A 52 1.93 5.05 -9.64
C MET A 52 1.39 5.98 -10.74
N PRO A 53 1.13 5.48 -11.96
CA PRO A 53 0.49 6.27 -13.01
C PRO A 53 -0.99 6.49 -12.71
N ILE A 54 -1.41 7.76 -12.62
CA ILE A 54 -2.81 8.09 -12.31
C ILE A 54 -3.74 7.85 -13.50
N TRP A 55 -3.31 8.18 -14.72
CA TRP A 55 -4.12 7.92 -15.91
C TRP A 55 -4.29 6.44 -16.12
N HIS A 56 -5.53 5.99 -16.32
CA HIS A 56 -5.83 4.57 -16.51
C HIS A 56 -5.30 3.66 -15.38
N HIS A 57 -5.10 4.16 -14.16
CA HIS A 57 -4.60 3.38 -13.02
C HIS A 57 -5.26 2.00 -12.94
N ALA A 58 -4.46 0.93 -12.82
CA ALA A 58 -4.96 -0.44 -12.98
C ALA A 58 -5.97 -0.87 -11.89
N GLN A 59 -5.87 -0.28 -10.70
CA GLN A 59 -6.72 -0.60 -9.54
C GLN A 59 -7.82 0.43 -9.29
N ALA A 60 -7.88 1.48 -10.11
CA ALA A 60 -8.93 2.50 -9.99
C ALA A 60 -10.29 1.96 -10.47
N ASP A 61 -11.36 2.59 -9.98
CA ASP A 61 -12.71 2.40 -10.51
C ASP A 61 -12.70 2.57 -12.05
N PRO A 62 -13.32 1.65 -12.82
CA PRO A 62 -13.39 1.73 -14.28
C PRO A 62 -13.88 3.09 -14.84
N LYS A 63 -14.63 3.87 -14.04
CA LYS A 63 -15.06 5.24 -14.37
C LYS A 63 -13.90 6.19 -14.68
N ILE A 64 -12.68 5.92 -14.19
CA ILE A 64 -11.48 6.73 -14.46
C ILE A 64 -11.23 6.94 -15.96
N ARG A 65 -11.64 5.97 -16.80
CA ARG A 65 -11.52 6.04 -18.27
C ARG A 65 -12.35 7.19 -18.86
N ARG A 66 -13.44 7.58 -18.21
CA ARG A 66 -14.28 8.70 -18.64
C ARG A 66 -13.64 10.06 -18.33
N LEU A 67 -12.67 10.09 -17.40
CA LEU A 67 -12.01 11.31 -16.95
C LEU A 67 -10.84 11.72 -17.86
N THR A 68 -10.54 11.00 -18.95
CA THR A 68 -9.33 11.24 -19.77
C THR A 68 -9.48 12.36 -20.81
N ASN A 69 -10.70 12.68 -21.26
CA ASN A 69 -10.91 13.47 -22.48
C ASN A 69 -11.53 14.86 -22.29
N SER A 70 -11.76 15.31 -21.05
CA SER A 70 -12.27 16.68 -20.81
C SER A 70 -11.23 17.75 -21.17
N ARG A 71 -11.65 19.01 -21.36
CA ARG A 71 -10.72 20.14 -21.57
C ARG A 71 -9.72 20.26 -20.43
N ALA A 72 -10.18 20.11 -19.19
CA ALA A 72 -9.32 20.11 -18.01
C ALA A 72 -8.32 18.94 -18.06
N SER A 73 -8.77 17.73 -18.43
CA SER A 73 -7.89 16.57 -18.57
C SER A 73 -6.83 16.76 -19.66
N LYS A 74 -7.17 17.38 -20.79
CA LYS A 74 -6.19 17.73 -21.83
C LYS A 74 -5.20 18.79 -21.35
N CYS A 75 -5.65 19.76 -20.55
CA CYS A 75 -4.78 20.73 -19.90
C CYS A 75 -3.80 20.03 -18.94
N LEU A 76 -4.32 19.13 -18.07
CA LEU A 76 -3.51 18.33 -17.16
C LEU A 76 -2.45 17.50 -17.89
N GLN A 77 -2.82 16.87 -19.01
CA GLN A 77 -1.92 16.02 -19.78
C GLN A 77 -0.84 16.80 -20.54
N ASN A 78 -1.19 17.95 -21.13
CA ASN A 78 -0.33 18.63 -22.10
C ASN A 78 0.39 19.85 -21.53
N LYS A 79 -0.20 20.54 -20.54
CA LYS A 79 0.38 21.74 -19.91
C LYS A 79 0.99 21.41 -18.56
N HIS A 80 0.21 20.75 -17.68
CA HIS A 80 0.71 20.38 -16.36
C HIS A 80 1.65 19.16 -16.37
N ASN A 81 1.68 18.39 -17.47
CA ASN A 81 2.40 17.12 -17.57
C ASN A 81 2.07 16.15 -16.41
N LEU A 82 0.84 16.17 -15.93
CA LEU A 82 0.39 15.33 -14.83
C LEU A 82 0.39 13.88 -15.28
N THR A 83 1.20 13.04 -14.63
CA THR A 83 1.43 11.64 -14.99
C THR A 83 1.23 10.67 -13.84
N THR A 84 1.61 11.07 -12.62
CA THR A 84 1.62 10.21 -11.44
C THR A 84 0.47 10.54 -10.49
N VAL A 85 0.21 9.63 -9.54
CA VAL A 85 -0.70 9.88 -8.42
C VAL A 85 -0.18 11.04 -7.56
N GLY A 86 1.13 11.13 -7.33
CA GLY A 86 1.75 12.23 -6.60
C GLY A 86 1.51 13.59 -7.26
N ASP A 87 1.63 13.68 -8.60
CA ASP A 87 1.33 14.91 -9.34
C ASP A 87 -0.13 15.37 -9.13
N ALA A 88 -1.06 14.41 -9.11
CA ALA A 88 -2.47 14.68 -8.89
C ALA A 88 -2.75 15.09 -7.45
N GLU A 89 -2.11 14.43 -6.48
CA GLU A 89 -2.20 14.73 -5.06
C GLU A 89 -1.70 16.15 -4.76
N ASP A 90 -0.51 16.52 -5.26
CA ASP A 90 0.08 17.84 -5.05
C ASP A 90 -0.80 18.95 -5.64
N LEU A 91 -1.37 18.72 -6.83
CA LEU A 91 -2.26 19.69 -7.46
C LEU A 91 -3.62 19.80 -6.74
N ALA A 92 -4.17 18.69 -6.25
CA ALA A 92 -5.43 18.67 -5.52
C ALA A 92 -5.31 19.28 -4.10
N ALA A 93 -4.12 19.21 -3.49
CA ALA A 93 -3.84 19.78 -2.17
C ALA A 93 -4.03 21.31 -2.09
N ALA A 94 -4.07 22.01 -3.24
CA ALA A 94 -4.37 23.44 -3.33
C ALA A 94 -5.87 23.78 -3.19
N LEU A 95 -6.77 22.80 -3.21
CA LEU A 95 -8.22 23.01 -3.04
C LEU A 95 -8.66 23.32 -1.60
N PRO A 96 -8.24 22.56 -0.57
CA PRO A 96 -8.71 22.80 0.80
C PRO A 96 -8.17 24.13 1.36
N VAL A 97 -9.07 24.85 2.04
CA VAL A 97 -8.71 25.99 2.90
C VAL A 97 -8.04 25.44 4.15
N VAL A 98 -6.72 25.57 4.24
CA VAL A 98 -5.98 25.22 5.45
C VAL A 98 -5.99 26.42 6.38
N ILE A 99 -6.45 26.26 7.62
CA ILE A 99 -6.34 27.29 8.68
C ILE A 99 -5.15 26.95 9.56
N ILE A 100 -4.09 27.76 9.52
CA ILE A 100 -2.92 27.59 10.38
C ILE A 100 -2.91 28.73 11.40
N ARG A 101 -2.98 28.37 12.70
CA ARG A 101 -2.91 29.33 13.82
C ARG A 101 -3.90 30.49 13.70
N GLY A 102 -5.13 30.19 13.28
CA GLY A 102 -6.21 31.18 13.15
C GLY A 102 -6.13 32.11 11.93
N ARG A 103 -5.21 31.86 10.97
CA ARG A 103 -5.16 32.56 9.68
C ARG A 103 -5.47 31.57 8.54
N LEU A 104 -6.19 32.02 7.51
CA LEU A 104 -6.31 31.27 6.27
C LEU A 104 -4.91 31.18 5.64
N ALA A 105 -4.35 29.98 5.59
CA ALA A 105 -3.09 29.71 4.90
C ALA A 105 -3.31 29.56 3.38
N ASN A 106 -4.55 29.25 2.96
CA ASN A 106 -4.94 29.20 1.56
C ASN A 106 -6.30 29.92 1.37
N GLU A 107 -6.27 31.07 0.69
CA GLU A 107 -7.47 31.85 0.31
C GLU A 107 -8.08 31.37 -1.01
N HIS A 108 -7.88 30.10 -1.35
CA HIS A 108 -8.43 29.51 -2.57
C HIS A 108 -9.96 29.65 -2.60
N THR A 109 -10.49 30.07 -3.75
CA THR A 109 -11.92 30.21 -4.00
C THR A 109 -12.34 29.27 -5.11
N ASN A 110 -13.61 28.84 -5.11
CA ASN A 110 -14.16 27.92 -6.11
C ASN A 110 -14.42 28.62 -7.47
N SER A 111 -13.38 29.23 -8.02
CA SER A 111 -13.41 30.03 -9.25
C SER A 111 -12.10 29.89 -10.03
N ASN A 112 -12.20 29.85 -11.35
CA ASN A 112 -11.02 29.88 -12.23
C ASN A 112 -10.29 31.24 -12.21
N TYR A 113 -10.93 32.26 -11.65
CA TYR A 113 -10.38 33.60 -11.44
C TYR A 113 -9.87 33.80 -10.01
N CYS A 114 -9.73 32.73 -9.22
CA CYS A 114 -9.17 32.81 -7.87
C CYS A 114 -7.77 33.45 -7.91
N GLU A 115 -7.52 34.46 -7.08
CA GLU A 115 -6.26 35.22 -7.02
C GLU A 115 -5.24 34.64 -6.03
N CYS A 116 -5.50 33.47 -5.45
CA CYS A 116 -4.56 32.81 -4.56
C CYS A 116 -3.21 32.55 -5.26
N ARG A 117 -2.15 32.39 -4.46
CA ARG A 117 -0.79 32.18 -4.95
C ARG A 117 -0.72 31.02 -5.95
N ASP A 118 -1.28 29.87 -5.60
CA ASP A 118 -1.18 28.65 -6.42
C ASP A 118 -1.94 28.79 -7.75
N CYS A 119 -3.15 29.38 -7.74
CA CYS A 119 -3.89 29.66 -8.98
C CYS A 119 -3.18 30.68 -9.87
N THR A 120 -2.56 31.70 -9.27
CA THR A 120 -1.80 32.72 -10.01
C THR A 120 -0.54 32.13 -10.63
N GLU A 121 0.20 31.31 -9.89
CA GLU A 121 1.37 30.59 -10.39
C GLU A 121 1.00 29.66 -11.55
N LEU A 122 -0.09 28.88 -11.43
CA LEU A 122 -0.56 28.01 -12.51
C LEU A 122 -0.94 28.79 -13.79
N ARG A 123 -1.52 29.98 -13.66
CA ARG A 123 -1.80 30.86 -14.81
C ARG A 123 -0.52 31.42 -15.44
N GLN A 124 0.44 31.85 -14.64
CA GLN A 124 1.62 32.56 -15.14
C GLN A 124 2.71 31.61 -15.65
N VAL A 125 2.96 30.50 -14.95
CA VAL A 125 4.05 29.57 -15.24
C VAL A 125 3.59 28.44 -16.17
N ILE A 126 2.46 27.81 -15.86
CA ILE A 126 1.93 26.67 -16.62
C ILE A 126 1.01 27.12 -17.78
N ASN A 127 0.67 28.41 -17.84
CA ASN A 127 -0.30 28.96 -18.79
C ASN A 127 -1.65 28.22 -18.72
N CYS A 128 -2.10 27.88 -17.51
CA CYS A 128 -3.38 27.21 -17.27
C CYS A 128 -4.53 28.21 -17.19
N GLU A 129 -5.47 28.15 -18.13
CA GLU A 129 -6.61 29.08 -18.20
C GLU A 129 -7.65 28.86 -17.08
N HIS A 130 -7.72 27.63 -16.56
CA HIS A 130 -8.75 27.21 -15.61
C HIS A 130 -8.14 26.39 -14.46
N PRO A 131 -7.35 27.02 -13.56
CA PRO A 131 -6.63 26.31 -12.50
C PRO A 131 -7.56 25.51 -11.58
N HIS A 132 -8.63 26.14 -11.08
CA HIS A 132 -9.58 25.47 -10.18
C HIS A 132 -10.22 24.24 -10.83
N THR A 133 -10.63 24.33 -12.10
CA THR A 133 -11.17 23.17 -12.82
C THR A 133 -10.13 22.05 -13.01
N CYS A 134 -8.86 22.39 -13.20
CA CYS A 134 -7.78 21.41 -13.28
C CYS A 134 -7.51 20.73 -11.93
N MET A 135 -7.51 21.49 -10.83
CA MET A 135 -7.39 20.94 -9.47
C MET A 135 -8.56 20.00 -9.14
N LEU A 136 -9.81 20.41 -9.43
CA LEU A 136 -10.98 19.54 -9.27
C LEU A 136 -10.87 18.27 -10.12
N ARG A 137 -10.34 18.39 -11.35
CA ARG A 137 -10.13 17.22 -12.21
C ARG A 137 -9.08 16.27 -11.66
N ALA A 138 -8.03 16.78 -11.01
CA ALA A 138 -7.03 15.96 -10.32
C ALA A 138 -7.64 15.25 -9.10
N GLN A 139 -8.42 15.97 -8.30
CA GLN A 139 -9.20 15.40 -7.19
C GLN A 139 -10.14 14.27 -7.68
N GLU A 140 -10.90 14.50 -8.76
CA GLU A 140 -11.79 13.48 -9.35
C GLU A 140 -11.03 12.22 -9.80
N LEU A 141 -9.76 12.34 -10.24
CA LEU A 141 -8.93 11.19 -10.57
C LEU A 141 -8.53 10.40 -9.31
N LEU A 142 -8.10 11.09 -8.26
CA LEU A 142 -7.73 10.48 -6.99
C LEU A 142 -8.92 9.79 -6.33
N ASP A 143 -10.13 10.37 -6.43
CA ASP A 143 -11.38 9.80 -5.90
C ASP A 143 -11.86 8.54 -6.63
N THR A 144 -11.11 8.07 -7.62
CA THR A 144 -11.30 6.75 -8.22
C THR A 144 -10.42 5.66 -7.60
N LEU A 145 -9.45 6.04 -6.77
CA LEU A 145 -8.51 5.11 -6.13
C LEU A 145 -9.17 4.45 -4.91
N PRO A 146 -9.07 3.12 -4.76
CA PRO A 146 -9.40 2.44 -3.50
C PRO A 146 -8.36 2.77 -2.42
N GLU A 147 -8.73 2.66 -1.13
CA GLU A 147 -7.90 3.06 0.02
C GLU A 147 -6.47 2.50 -0.01
N LYS A 148 -6.30 1.22 -0.34
CA LYS A 148 -4.99 0.54 -0.47
C LYS A 148 -4.04 1.22 -1.47
N TRP A 149 -4.60 1.95 -2.43
CA TRP A 149 -3.88 2.58 -3.54
C TRP A 149 -4.00 4.11 -3.53
N ASP A 150 -4.60 4.70 -2.49
CA ASP A 150 -4.78 6.14 -2.34
C ASP A 150 -3.80 6.69 -1.29
N PRO A 151 -2.80 7.51 -1.68
CA PRO A 151 -1.84 8.09 -0.75
C PRO A 151 -2.45 9.16 0.15
N ARG A 152 -3.75 9.45 0.09
CA ARG A 152 -4.45 10.32 1.05
C ARG A 152 -5.10 9.51 2.18
N ALA A 153 -5.28 8.21 1.99
CA ALA A 153 -5.81 7.33 3.03
C ALA A 153 -4.78 7.09 4.14
N GLU A 154 -5.25 6.64 5.29
CA GLU A 154 -4.40 6.14 6.37
C GLU A 154 -3.69 4.86 5.90
N GLN A 155 -2.38 4.81 6.03
CA GLN A 155 -1.53 3.70 5.60
C GLN A 155 -0.90 3.02 6.82
N PRO A 156 -0.55 1.71 6.75
CA PRO A 156 0.12 1.04 7.86
C PRO A 156 1.42 1.72 8.31
N GLU A 157 2.17 2.30 7.37
CA GLU A 157 3.38 3.08 7.66
C GLU A 157 3.15 4.24 8.65
N ASP A 158 1.92 4.77 8.78
CA ASP A 158 1.61 5.85 9.74
C ASP A 158 1.70 5.38 11.20
N HIS A 159 1.63 4.06 11.43
CA HIS A 159 1.65 3.42 12.75
C HIS A 159 2.88 2.53 12.98
N GLU A 160 3.75 2.44 11.98
CA GLU A 160 4.99 1.67 12.05
C GLU A 160 6.10 2.54 12.67
N TYR A 161 6.67 2.05 13.77
CA TYR A 161 7.81 2.65 14.47
C TYR A 161 9.13 2.06 14.01
N ASP A 162 10.12 2.93 13.80
CA ASP A 162 11.49 2.52 13.51
C ASP A 162 12.18 1.94 14.76
N LEU A 163 12.28 0.61 14.80
CA LEU A 163 12.96 -0.12 15.88
C LEU A 163 14.49 -0.12 15.73
N ASN A 164 15.06 0.43 14.65
CA ASN A 164 16.52 0.49 14.48
C ASN A 164 17.21 1.38 15.53
N ASN A 165 16.45 2.24 16.20
CA ASN A 165 16.95 3.10 17.28
C ASN A 165 16.98 2.41 18.66
N LEU A 166 16.50 1.17 18.78
CA LEU A 166 16.60 0.40 20.01
C LEU A 166 18.04 -0.09 20.23
N GLN A 167 18.57 0.15 21.44
CA GLN A 167 19.87 -0.36 21.83
C GLN A 167 19.81 -1.90 21.87
N LYS A 168 20.73 -2.54 21.14
CA LYS A 168 20.91 -3.99 21.14
C LYS A 168 21.87 -4.37 22.26
N GLU A 169 21.51 -5.35 23.09
CA GLU A 169 22.34 -5.72 24.25
C GLU A 169 23.38 -6.82 23.94
N ARG A 170 23.18 -7.67 22.91
CA ARG A 170 24.18 -8.50 22.18
C ARG A 170 23.50 -9.52 21.26
N ASP A 171 24.03 -9.71 20.05
CA ASP A 171 23.59 -10.71 19.04
C ASP A 171 22.08 -10.73 18.70
N GLU A 172 21.36 -9.66 19.07
CA GLU A 172 19.94 -9.48 18.79
C GLU A 172 19.71 -8.93 17.37
N GLU A 173 18.83 -9.59 16.64
CA GLU A 173 18.28 -9.07 15.39
C GLU A 173 16.89 -8.48 15.63
N ASN A 174 16.71 -7.23 15.23
CA ASN A 174 15.39 -6.62 15.27
C ASN A 174 14.55 -7.28 14.17
N PHE A 175 13.47 -7.94 14.56
CA PHE A 175 12.50 -8.40 13.59
C PHE A 175 11.83 -7.20 12.92
N ASN A 176 11.99 -7.10 11.60
CA ASN A 176 11.30 -6.09 10.81
C ASN A 176 9.83 -6.52 10.65
N TYR A 177 8.95 -5.86 11.40
CA TYR A 177 7.50 -6.09 11.37
C TYR A 177 6.75 -5.18 10.38
N HIS A 178 7.47 -4.33 9.62
CA HIS A 178 6.85 -3.47 8.62
C HIS A 178 6.09 -4.32 7.61
N LEU A 179 4.79 -4.03 7.47
CA LEU A 179 3.89 -4.71 6.53
C LEU A 179 3.93 -4.04 5.15
N SER A 180 4.37 -2.79 5.13
CA SER A 180 4.50 -1.98 3.93
C SER A 180 5.62 -2.51 3.04
N THR A 181 5.29 -2.76 1.77
CA THR A 181 6.32 -2.97 0.74
C THR A 181 7.04 -1.63 0.56
N THR A 182 8.35 -1.65 0.76
CA THR A 182 9.22 -0.47 0.71
C THR A 182 10.05 -0.48 -0.57
N TRP A 183 10.78 0.61 -0.84
CA TRP A 183 11.72 0.79 -1.96
C TRP A 183 11.11 1.22 -3.30
N ASN A 184 10.95 0.32 -4.26
CA ASN A 184 10.71 0.67 -5.66
C ASN A 184 9.33 0.20 -6.12
N ILE A 185 8.73 0.94 -7.06
CA ILE A 185 7.50 0.53 -7.73
C ILE A 185 7.61 -0.85 -8.40
N SER A 186 8.82 -1.34 -8.71
CA SER A 186 9.01 -2.72 -9.19
C SER A 186 8.66 -3.79 -8.17
N ASP A 187 8.77 -3.48 -6.87
CA ASP A 187 8.63 -4.44 -5.78
C ASP A 187 7.15 -4.78 -5.48
N VAL A 188 6.23 -4.03 -6.10
CA VAL A 188 4.79 -4.33 -6.05
C VAL A 188 4.42 -5.54 -6.90
N PHE A 189 5.29 -5.99 -7.81
CA PHE A 189 4.96 -7.06 -8.75
C PHE A 189 5.18 -8.45 -8.14
N GLN A 190 4.10 -9.23 -8.05
CA GLN A 190 4.10 -10.58 -7.52
C GLN A 190 3.56 -11.60 -8.52
N ILE A 191 4.13 -12.80 -8.46
CA ILE A 191 3.64 -14.03 -9.09
C ILE A 191 3.42 -15.03 -7.94
N PHE A 192 2.50 -15.99 -8.06
CA PHE A 192 2.06 -16.87 -6.95
C PHE A 192 1.13 -16.24 -5.90
N THR A 193 0.35 -15.23 -6.28
CA THR A 193 -0.72 -14.70 -5.43
C THR A 193 -2.08 -15.25 -5.85
N ASN A 194 -2.91 -15.60 -4.86
CA ASN A 194 -4.33 -15.87 -5.06
C ASN A 194 -5.08 -14.54 -4.91
N GLN A 195 -6.12 -14.32 -5.72
CA GLN A 195 -6.91 -13.07 -5.76
C GLN A 195 -7.82 -12.91 -4.51
N LEU A 196 -7.27 -13.17 -3.33
CA LEU A 196 -7.95 -12.98 -2.07
C LEU A 196 -7.79 -11.52 -1.68
N THR A 197 -8.91 -10.82 -1.58
CA THR A 197 -8.99 -9.50 -0.96
C THR A 197 -8.61 -9.64 0.50
N VAL A 198 -7.32 -9.52 0.81
CA VAL A 198 -6.88 -9.38 2.20
C VAL A 198 -7.19 -7.95 2.58
N SER A 199 -8.17 -7.77 3.47
CA SER A 199 -8.39 -6.51 4.17
C SER A 199 -7.06 -6.13 4.82
N THR A 200 -6.55 -4.93 4.53
CA THR A 200 -5.41 -4.34 5.23
C THR A 200 -5.77 -4.34 6.72
N ARG A 201 -5.26 -5.33 7.46
CA ARG A 201 -5.43 -5.36 8.90
C ARG A 201 -4.65 -4.18 9.45
N LYS A 202 -5.36 -3.22 10.03
CA LYS A 202 -4.75 -2.14 10.79
C LYS A 202 -4.07 -2.77 12.00
N VAL A 203 -2.74 -2.82 12.00
CA VAL A 203 -1.97 -3.12 13.20
C VAL A 203 -1.92 -1.82 13.98
N VAL A 204 -2.74 -1.72 15.02
CA VAL A 204 -2.68 -0.59 15.95
C VAL A 204 -1.67 -0.98 17.02
N THR A 205 -0.45 -0.49 16.88
CA THR A 205 0.61 -0.65 17.88
C THR A 205 0.31 0.28 19.04
N THR A 206 -0.19 -0.26 20.16
CA THR A 206 -0.33 0.51 21.40
C THR A 206 1.06 0.79 21.98
N ASN A 207 1.52 2.04 21.80
CA ASN A 207 2.64 2.71 22.47
C ASN A 207 3.82 1.79 22.89
N PRO A 208 4.90 1.70 22.10
CA PRO A 208 6.01 0.75 22.32
C PRO A 208 6.91 1.05 23.53
N ARG A 209 6.44 1.82 24.52
CA ARG A 209 7.27 2.33 25.62
C ARG A 209 7.58 1.31 26.71
N GLU A 210 6.95 0.14 26.70
CA GLU A 210 7.20 -0.91 27.69
C GLU A 210 7.63 -2.20 26.96
N LEU A 211 8.93 -2.30 26.68
CA LEU A 211 9.52 -3.52 26.15
C LEU A 211 9.52 -4.59 27.26
N SER A 212 8.96 -5.76 26.96
CA SER A 212 9.00 -6.93 27.84
C SER A 212 9.82 -8.03 27.19
N ILE A 213 10.70 -8.66 27.96
CA ILE A 213 11.42 -9.86 27.52
C ILE A 213 10.50 -11.05 27.73
N VAL A 214 10.25 -11.81 26.67
CA VAL A 214 9.38 -13.00 26.69
C VAL A 214 10.10 -14.13 25.98
N ALA A 215 10.12 -15.31 26.58
CA ALA A 215 10.54 -16.53 25.92
C ALA A 215 9.31 -17.27 25.39
N THR A 216 9.35 -17.63 24.11
CA THR A 216 8.32 -18.43 23.44
C THR A 216 8.93 -19.73 22.95
N ASP A 217 8.16 -20.82 22.98
CA ASP A 217 8.58 -22.12 22.44
C ASP A 217 7.38 -22.89 21.89
N GLY A 218 7.60 -23.68 20.85
CA GLY A 218 6.60 -24.52 20.21
C GLY A 218 7.07 -25.97 20.14
N SER A 219 6.27 -26.89 20.68
CA SER A 219 6.59 -28.31 20.69
C SER A 219 5.49 -29.14 20.07
N CYS A 220 5.87 -30.24 19.42
CA CYS A 220 4.94 -31.20 18.83
C CYS A 220 5.45 -32.63 19.00
N ILE A 221 4.58 -33.46 19.56
CA ILE A 221 4.76 -34.91 19.60
C ILE A 221 4.26 -35.48 18.28
N ASP A 222 4.99 -36.47 17.73
CA ASP A 222 4.69 -37.13 16.45
C ASP A 222 4.57 -36.14 15.27
N ASN A 223 5.39 -35.08 15.26
CA ASN A 223 5.36 -34.05 14.22
C ASN A 223 5.45 -34.67 12.81
N GLY A 224 4.50 -34.30 11.94
CA GLY A 224 4.39 -34.83 10.58
C GLY A 224 3.58 -36.13 10.45
N GLN A 225 3.02 -36.66 11.54
CA GLN A 225 2.11 -37.81 11.55
C GLN A 225 0.66 -37.39 11.82
N ASP A 226 -0.30 -38.26 11.51
CA ASP A 226 -1.72 -38.02 11.77
C ASP A 226 -2.06 -37.98 13.28
N THR A 227 -1.18 -38.54 14.12
CA THR A 227 -1.28 -38.52 15.58
C THR A 227 -0.65 -37.28 16.21
N ALA A 228 -0.15 -36.34 15.41
CA ALA A 228 0.57 -35.17 15.89
C ALA A 228 -0.27 -34.36 16.88
N ILE A 229 0.38 -33.93 17.98
CA ILE A 229 -0.19 -33.03 18.98
C ILE A 229 0.83 -31.94 19.26
N ALA A 230 0.41 -30.70 19.03
CA ALA A 230 1.27 -29.53 19.23
C ALA A 230 0.83 -28.71 20.45
N GLY A 231 1.78 -28.00 21.07
CA GLY A 231 1.57 -27.06 22.16
C GLY A 231 2.56 -25.91 22.14
N ALA A 232 2.12 -24.75 22.59
CA ALA A 232 2.86 -23.50 22.64
C ALA A 232 3.10 -23.08 24.10
N GLY A 233 4.29 -22.59 24.40
CA GLY A 233 4.67 -22.05 25.70
C GLY A 233 5.03 -20.57 25.60
N VAL A 234 4.62 -19.78 26.60
CA VAL A 234 4.99 -18.36 26.75
C VAL A 234 5.45 -18.14 28.19
N PHE A 235 6.64 -17.55 28.36
CA PHE A 235 7.26 -17.32 29.65
C PHE A 235 7.80 -15.89 29.79
N PHE A 236 7.22 -15.12 30.70
CA PHE A 236 7.59 -13.75 31.05
C PHE A 236 8.55 -13.68 32.25
N GLY A 237 8.55 -14.70 33.11
CA GLY A 237 9.39 -14.73 34.31
C GLY A 237 8.88 -15.69 35.38
N MET A 238 9.67 -15.89 36.44
CA MET A 238 9.27 -16.78 37.53
C MET A 238 7.97 -16.28 38.18
N SER A 239 6.97 -17.16 38.26
CA SER A 239 5.65 -16.85 38.85
C SER A 239 4.89 -15.68 38.20
N ASP A 240 5.26 -15.27 36.98
CA ASP A 240 4.49 -14.26 36.25
C ASP A 240 3.11 -14.84 35.86
N PRO A 241 2.00 -14.18 36.21
CA PRO A 241 0.65 -14.67 35.92
C PRO A 241 0.33 -14.73 34.41
N LYS A 242 1.13 -14.08 33.56
CA LYS A 242 1.01 -14.12 32.10
C LYS A 242 1.68 -15.35 31.47
N ASN A 243 2.43 -16.15 32.24
CA ASN A 243 2.99 -17.41 31.75
C ASN A 243 1.88 -18.35 31.29
N GLN A 244 2.01 -18.92 30.09
CA GLN A 244 0.98 -19.75 29.49
C GLN A 244 1.57 -21.03 28.86
N SER A 245 0.80 -22.11 28.92
CA SER A 245 1.04 -23.35 28.19
C SER A 245 -0.25 -23.75 27.49
N ILE A 246 -0.24 -23.72 26.16
CA ILE A 246 -1.43 -23.75 25.32
C ILE A 246 -1.36 -24.94 24.39
N LYS A 247 -2.35 -25.83 24.45
CA LYS A 247 -2.49 -26.89 23.45
C LYS A 247 -3.05 -26.31 22.16
N ILE A 248 -2.44 -26.61 21.02
CA ILE A 248 -2.98 -26.16 19.71
C ILE A 248 -4.30 -26.88 19.47
N PRO A 249 -5.43 -26.17 19.33
CA PRO A 249 -6.70 -26.83 19.04
C PRO A 249 -6.64 -27.42 17.63
N LYS A 250 -7.29 -28.57 17.41
CA LYS A 250 -7.33 -29.20 16.07
C LYS A 250 -8.10 -28.35 15.05
N THR A 251 -8.97 -27.46 15.54
CA THR A 251 -9.77 -26.55 14.71
C THR A 251 -9.88 -25.18 15.37
N SER A 252 -9.99 -24.13 14.55
CA SER A 252 -10.38 -22.79 14.97
C SER A 252 -11.49 -22.29 14.05
N GLY A 253 -12.72 -22.21 14.58
CA GLY A 253 -13.92 -22.06 13.76
C GLY A 253 -14.06 -23.22 12.77
N THR A 254 -14.18 -22.90 11.48
CA THR A 254 -14.26 -23.88 10.38
C THR A 254 -12.89 -24.31 9.82
N THR A 255 -11.80 -23.76 10.34
CA THR A 255 -10.45 -24.01 9.81
C THR A 255 -9.76 -25.10 10.63
N ALA A 256 -9.30 -26.17 9.97
CA ALA A 256 -8.44 -27.16 10.59
C ALA A 256 -7.02 -26.57 10.80
N LEU A 257 -6.49 -26.69 12.00
CA LEU A 257 -5.14 -26.23 12.32
C LEU A 257 -4.18 -27.42 12.27
N ILE A 258 -3.09 -27.23 11.53
CA ILE A 258 -2.03 -28.22 11.41
C ILE A 258 -1.38 -28.40 12.78
N GLN A 259 -1.25 -29.65 13.23
CA GLN A 259 -0.53 -29.97 14.46
C GLN A 259 0.95 -30.14 14.10
N SER A 260 1.74 -29.08 14.30
CA SER A 260 3.17 -29.08 14.01
C SER A 260 3.93 -28.15 14.93
N ASN A 261 5.27 -28.33 15.01
CA ASN A 261 6.15 -27.39 15.70
C ASN A 261 5.94 -25.95 15.19
N GLN A 262 5.90 -25.76 13.88
CA GLN A 262 5.79 -24.43 13.26
C GLN A 262 4.48 -23.72 13.63
N THR A 263 3.38 -24.46 13.68
CA THR A 263 2.09 -23.90 14.13
C THR A 263 2.11 -23.52 15.60
N ALA A 264 2.80 -24.30 16.44
CA ALA A 264 2.97 -23.98 17.86
C ALA A 264 3.82 -22.74 18.08
N GLU A 265 4.96 -22.60 17.39
CA GLU A 265 5.82 -21.41 17.47
C GLU A 265 5.07 -20.12 17.10
N LEU A 266 4.29 -20.17 16.02
CA LEU A 266 3.48 -19.04 15.57
C LEU A 266 2.38 -18.69 16.59
N LEU A 267 1.75 -19.68 17.22
CA LEU A 267 0.76 -19.40 18.26
C LEU A 267 1.42 -18.81 19.52
N ALA A 268 2.57 -19.34 19.94
CA ALA A 268 3.32 -18.82 21.08
C ALA A 268 3.65 -17.33 20.88
N THR A 269 4.15 -16.98 19.69
CA THR A 269 4.47 -15.59 19.32
C THR A 269 3.22 -14.70 19.30
N LYS A 270 2.12 -15.19 18.71
CA LYS A 270 0.85 -14.45 18.68
C LYS A 270 0.33 -14.16 20.09
N VAL A 271 0.29 -15.17 20.95
CA VAL A 271 -0.25 -15.02 22.31
C VAL A 271 0.65 -14.14 23.17
N ALA A 272 1.97 -14.22 22.99
CA ALA A 272 2.91 -13.33 23.67
C ALA A 272 2.70 -11.85 23.32
N SER A 273 2.14 -11.55 22.14
CA SER A 273 1.88 -10.19 21.65
C SER A 273 0.50 -9.61 22.01
N GLU A 274 -0.40 -10.41 22.60
CA GLU A 274 -1.76 -10.00 23.02
C GLU A 274 -1.80 -9.63 24.52
#